data_AF-N9HTF0-F1
#
_entry.id   AF-N9HTF0-F1
#
_cell.length_a   1.000
_cell.length_b   1.000
_cell.length_c   1.000
_cell.angle_alpha   90.00
_cell.angle_beta   90.00
_cell.angle_gamma   90.00
#
_symmetry.space_group_name_H-M   'P 1'
#
loop_
_entity.id
_entity.type
_entity.pdbx_description
1 polymer ?
#
loop_
_entity_poly.entity_id
_entity_poly.type
_entity_poly.pdbx_seq_one_letter_code
_entity_poly.pdbx_strand_id
1 'polypeptide(L)' 'MPSRKPRVALTVPDDINSTLDRLSDLTGTPKTKLIIDMLEEYTPILERAITALESIQADKEKAPLIAKQFANDLLLEGTE' A
#
# COMPACT_ATOMS: atom_id res chain seq x y z
N MET A 1 -18.64 -13.01 18.43
CA MET A 1 -17.99 -13.93 17.46
C MET A 1 -16.55 -13.47 17.27
N PRO A 2 -15.54 -14.36 17.29
CA PRO A 2 -14.17 -13.96 16.97
C PRO A 2 -14.12 -13.39 15.54
N SER A 3 -13.43 -12.27 15.35
CA SER A 3 -13.34 -11.63 14.03
C SER A 3 -12.67 -12.60 13.05
N ARG A 4 -13.33 -12.85 11.91
CA ARG A 4 -12.82 -13.72 10.84
C ARG A 4 -11.80 -13.00 9.94
N LYS A 5 -11.11 -11.98 10.45
CA LYS A 5 -10.12 -11.25 9.66
C LYS A 5 -8.88 -12.14 9.47
N PRO A 6 -8.34 -12.23 8.24
CA PRO A 6 -7.12 -13.00 7.99
C PRO A 6 -5.96 -12.40 8.79
N ARG A 7 -5.10 -13.26 9.35
CA ARG A 7 -3.91 -12.84 10.10
C ARG A 7 -2.71 -12.80 9.17
N VAL A 8 -1.99 -11.69 9.18
CA VAL A 8 -0.72 -11.53 8.48
C VAL A 8 0.40 -11.52 9.52
N ALA A 9 1.29 -12.51 9.46
CA ALA A 9 2.50 -12.53 10.28
C ALA A 9 3.64 -11.86 9.48
N LEU A 10 4.06 -10.68 9.92
CA LEU A 10 5.11 -9.91 9.25
C LEU A 10 6.41 -10.02 10.05
N THR A 11 7.48 -10.46 9.40
CA THR A 11 8.84 -10.32 9.92
C THR A 11 9.43 -9.07 9.28
N VAL A 12 9.79 -8.10 10.10
CA VAL A 12 10.40 -6.84 9.64
C VAL A 12 11.88 -6.78 10.04
N PRO A 13 12.73 -6.16 9.21
CA PRO A 13 14.08 -5.78 9.60
C PRO A 13 14.13 -4.93 10.89
N ASP A 14 15.24 -5.01 11.61
CA ASP A 14 15.41 -4.37 12.93
C ASP A 14 15.29 -2.84 12.88
N ASP A 15 15.80 -2.23 11.81
CA ASP A 15 15.73 -0.79 11.57
C ASP A 15 14.27 -0.32 11.40
N ILE A 16 13.48 -1.04 10.59
CA ILE A 16 12.06 -0.79 10.42
C ILE A 16 11.31 -0.99 11.74
N ASN A 17 11.60 -2.07 12.46
CA ASN A 17 10.98 -2.32 13.75
C ASN A 17 11.23 -1.19 14.76
N SER A 18 12.49 -0.73 14.86
CA SER A 18 12.88 0.34 15.77
C SER A 18 12.19 1.68 15.43
N THR A 19 11.99 1.95 14.14
CA THR A 19 11.27 3.14 13.68
C THR A 19 9.80 3.08 14.08
N LEU A 20 9.16 1.93 13.87
CA LEU A 20 7.78 1.69 14.25
C LEU A 20 7.56 1.74 15.77
N ASP A 21 8.52 1.25 16.56
CA ASP A 21 8.50 1.38 18.02
C ASP A 21 8.50 2.86 18.45
N ARG A 22 9.44 3.65 17.93
CA ARG A 22 9.52 5.09 18.24
C ARG A 22 8.25 5.84 17.81
N LEU A 23 7.68 5.49 16.66
CA LEU A 23 6.44 6.08 16.19
C LEU A 23 5.26 5.71 17.11
N SER A 24 5.20 4.45 17.55
CA SER A 24 4.21 3.96 18.51
C SER A 24 4.28 4.72 19.83
N ASP A 25 5.49 4.93 20.35
CA ASP A 25 5.73 5.65 21.61
C ASP A 25 5.32 7.12 21.51
N LEU A 26 5.70 7.79 20.42
CA LEU A 26 5.43 9.22 20.21
C LEU A 26 3.95 9.51 19.93
N THR A 27 3.27 8.63 19.21
CA THR A 27 1.84 8.81 18.87
C THR A 27 0.90 8.22 19.92
N GLY A 28 1.41 7.41 20.85
CA GLY A 28 0.60 6.63 21.79
C GLY A 28 -0.28 5.57 21.12
N THR A 29 -0.07 5.30 19.84
CA THR A 29 -0.88 4.36 19.06
C THR A 29 -0.16 3.04 18.93
N PRO A 30 -0.80 1.89 19.19
CA PRO A 30 -0.14 0.59 19.08
C PRO A 30 0.46 0.37 17.69
N LYS A 31 1.69 -0.13 17.64
CA LYS A 31 2.39 -0.49 16.39
C LYS A 31 1.52 -1.23 15.37
N THR A 32 0.77 -2.24 15.80
CA THR A 32 -0.11 -3.01 14.91
C THR A 32 -1.19 -2.14 14.26
N LYS A 33 -1.73 -1.16 15.01
CA LYS A 33 -2.71 -0.22 14.48
C LYS A 33 -2.07 0.73 13.47
N LEU A 34 -0.88 1.27 13.77
CA LEU A 34 -0.13 2.11 12.81
C LEU A 34 0.12 1.37 11.49
N ILE A 35 0.57 0.12 11.55
CA ILE A 35 0.81 -0.71 10.36
C ILE A 35 -0.49 -0.93 9.57
N ILE A 36 -1.60 -1.26 10.25
CA ILE A 36 -2.88 -1.47 9.58
C ILE A 36 -3.37 -0.17 8.93
N ASP A 37 -3.33 0.95 9.65
CA ASP A 37 -3.78 2.24 9.14
C ASP A 37 -2.97 2.64 7.88
N MET A 38 -1.64 2.45 7.90
CA MET A 38 -0.80 2.66 6.72
C MET A 38 -1.17 1.71 5.56
N LEU A 39 -1.39 0.42 5.83
CA LEU A 39 -1.78 -0.53 4.79
C LEU A 39 -3.15 -0.20 4.19
N GLU A 40 -4.12 0.26 5.00
CA GLU A 40 -5.43 0.70 4.53
C GLU A 40 -5.31 1.94 3.63
N GLU A 41 -4.45 2.89 3.98
CA GLU A 41 -4.17 4.08 3.15
C GLU A 41 -3.52 3.71 1.81
N TYR A 42 -2.62 2.73 1.79
CA TYR A 42 -1.96 2.27 0.57
C TYR A 42 -2.79 1.31 -0.29
N THR A 43 -3.81 0.66 0.27
CA THR A 43 -4.68 -0.29 -0.45
C THR A 43 -5.22 0.24 -1.79
N PRO A 44 -5.83 1.44 -1.87
CA PRO A 44 -6.34 1.95 -3.15
C PRO A 44 -5.24 2.15 -4.21
N ILE A 45 -4.03 2.53 -3.79
CA ILE A 45 -2.88 2.71 -4.68
C ILE A 45 -2.46 1.35 -5.26
N LEU A 46 -2.40 0.33 -4.40
CA LEU A 46 -2.04 -1.03 -4.80
C LEU A 46 -3.09 -1.64 -5.73
N GLU A 47 -4.39 -1.43 -5.49
CA GLU A 47 -5.46 -1.92 -6.36
C GLU A 47 -5.39 -1.33 -7.78
N ARG A 48 -5.07 -0.03 -7.90
CA ARG A 48 -4.86 0.59 -9.22
C ARG A 48 -3.63 0.06 -9.91
N ALA A 49 -2.54 -0.15 -9.17
CA ALA A 49 -1.33 -0.75 -9.71
C ALA A 49 -1.61 -2.16 -10.24
N ILE A 50 -2.36 -2.97 -9.49
CA ILE A 50 -2.82 -4.30 -9.92
C ILE A 50 -3.65 -4.18 -11.21
N THR A 51 -4.65 -3.30 -11.24
CA THR A 51 -5.52 -3.10 -12.41
C THR A 51 -4.73 -2.70 -13.66
N ALA A 52 -3.74 -1.80 -13.52
CA ALA A 52 -2.86 -1.39 -14.61
C ALA A 52 -2.00 -2.57 -15.10
N LEU A 53 -1.43 -3.35 -14.17
CA LEU A 53 -0.63 -4.54 -14.50
C LEU A 53 -1.45 -5.63 -15.19
N GLU A 54 -2.67 -5.88 -14.73
CA GLU A 54 -3.62 -6.81 -15.37
C GLU A 54 -3.95 -6.36 -16.79
N SER A 55 -4.18 -5.05 -16.98
CA SER A 55 -4.46 -4.46 -18.30
C SER A 55 -3.26 -4.60 -19.25
N ILE A 56 -2.04 -4.40 -18.74
CA ILE A 56 -0.80 -4.62 -19.50
C ILE A 56 -0.63 -6.10 -19.88
N GLN A 57 -0.95 -7.00 -18.95
CA GLN A 57 -0.84 -8.43 -19.18
C GLN A 57 -1.83 -8.91 -20.25
N ALA A 58 -3.05 -8.35 -20.25
CA ALA A 58 -4.10 -8.64 -21.23
C ALA A 58 -3.79 -8.04 -22.61
N ASP A 59 -3.31 -6.80 -22.67
CA ASP A 59 -3.06 -6.03 -23.90
C ASP A 59 -1.60 -5.54 -23.97
N LYS A 60 -0.67 -6.47 -24.23
CA LYS A 60 0.78 -6.21 -24.25
C LYS A 60 1.22 -5.12 -25.23
N GLU A 61 0.51 -4.93 -26.35
CA GLU A 61 0.83 -3.90 -27.33
C GLU A 61 0.53 -2.48 -26.84
N LYS A 62 -0.43 -2.32 -25.90
CA LYS A 62 -0.80 -1.03 -25.31
C LYS A 62 -0.10 -0.75 -23.99
N ALA A 63 0.78 -1.64 -23.55
CA ALA A 63 1.53 -1.52 -22.31
C ALA A 63 2.16 -0.13 -22.05
N PRO A 64 2.85 0.50 -23.02
CA PRO A 64 3.44 1.82 -22.78
C PRO A 64 2.41 2.95 -22.64
N LEU A 65 1.19 2.77 -23.17
CA LEU A 65 0.11 3.76 -23.05
C LEU A 65 -0.59 3.65 -21.69
N ILE A 66 -0.84 2.42 -21.24
CA ILE A 66 -1.43 2.12 -19.93
C ILE A 66 -0.48 2.57 -18.81
N ALA A 67 0.82 2.31 -18.94
CA ALA A 67 1.82 2.75 -17.97
C ALA A 67 1.88 4.29 -17.83
N LYS A 68 1.72 5.01 -18.94
CA LYS A 68 1.66 6.49 -18.92
C LYS A 68 0.40 7.02 -18.26
N GLN A 69 -0.75 6.38 -18.50
CA GLN A 69 -2.01 6.76 -17.85
C GLN A 69 -1.91 6.55 -16.33
N PHE A 70 -1.45 5.39 -15.88
CA PHE A 70 -1.24 5.12 -14.45
C PHE A 70 -0.30 6.14 -13.78
N ALA A 71 0.81 6.49 -14.44
CA ALA A 71 1.72 7.50 -13.91
C ALA A 71 1.08 8.90 -13.81
N ASN A 72 0.26 9.29 -14.79
CA ASN A 72 -0.46 10.56 -14.75
C ASN A 72 -1.51 10.58 -13.65
N ASP A 73 -2.27 9.49 -13.48
CA ASP A 73 -3.32 9.39 -12.45
C ASP A 73 -2.72 9.47 -11.03
N LEU A 74 -1.54 8.88 -10.80
CA LEU A 74 -0.81 9.02 -9.54
C LEU A 74 -0.31 10.45 -9.27
N LEU A 75 0.10 11.18 -10.31
CA LEU A 75 0.62 12.55 -10.16
C LEU A 75 -0.49 13.56 -9.88
N LEU A 76 -1.67 13.38 -10.48
CA LEU A 76 -2.80 14.29 -10.30
C LEU A 76 -3.34 14.25 -8.87
N GLU A 77 -3.41 13.07 -8.25
CA GLU A 77 -3.84 12.94 -6.85
C GLU A 77 -2.81 13.45 -5.84
N GLY A 78 -1.52 13.48 -6.18
CA GLY A 78 -0.50 14.10 -5.33
C GLY A 78 -0.52 15.63 -5.32
N THR A 79 -1.38 16.24 -6.14
CA THR A 79 -1.54 17.70 -6.28
C THR A 79 -2.89 18.24 -5.80
N GLU A 80 -3.77 17.37 -5.30
CA GLU A 80 -5.01 17.75 -4.57
C GLU A 80 -4.82 17.60 -3.05
#